data_AF-A0A351HCU6-F1
#
_entry.id   AF-A0A351HCU6-F1
#
_cell.length_a   1.000
_cell.length_b   1.000
_cell.length_c   1.000
_cell.angle_alpha   90.00
_cell.angle_beta   90.00
_cell.angle_gamma   90.00
#
_symmetry.space_group_name_H-M   'P 1'
#
loop_
_entity.id
_entity.type
_entity.pdbx_description
1 polymer ?
#
loop_
_entity_poly.entity_id
_entity_poly.type
_entity_poly.pdbx_seq_one_letter_code
_entity_poly.pdbx_strand_id
1 'polypeptide(L)'
;MELYHTTDADGISELNPTAEKMRELLDSLDTVDAHEAEYPDVSLVDDSSGWSLSVYPSGVVTFENLDEPDDVPRFMSGVSRNQALELWLELSRGEIRQVNSRPWLRDEA
;
A
#
# COMPACT_ATOMS: atom_id res chain seq x y z
N MET A 1 -7.60 13.00 14.32
CA MET A 1 -7.25 11.62 13.93
C MET A 1 -7.16 11.65 12.43
N GLU A 2 -6.04 11.21 11.89
CA GLU A 2 -5.95 10.98 10.45
C GLU A 2 -6.84 9.77 10.15
N LEU A 3 -7.68 9.91 9.13
CA LEU A 3 -8.60 8.87 8.70
C LEU A 3 -7.89 8.14 7.58
N TYR A 4 -7.68 6.84 7.77
CA TYR A 4 -7.15 5.97 6.75
C TYR A 4 -7.85 4.63 6.82
N HIS A 5 -7.76 3.87 5.74
CA HIS A 5 -8.29 2.52 5.69
C HIS A 5 -7.36 1.59 4.92
N THR A 6 -7.43 0.31 5.22
CA THR A 6 -6.84 -0.73 4.38
C THR A 6 -7.93 -1.47 3.62
N THR A 7 -7.62 -1.98 2.45
CA THR A 7 -8.49 -2.91 1.70
C THR A 7 -7.73 -4.19 1.43
N ASP A 8 -8.33 -5.34 1.75
CA ASP A 8 -7.74 -6.66 1.48
C ASP A 8 -8.05 -7.19 0.07
N ALA A 9 -7.50 -8.36 -0.27
CA ALA A 9 -7.66 -8.99 -1.59
C ALA A 9 -9.12 -9.42 -1.89
N ASP A 10 -9.97 -9.53 -0.86
CA ASP A 10 -11.40 -9.80 -1.00
C ASP A 10 -12.23 -8.50 -1.13
N GLY A 11 -11.58 -7.34 -1.17
CA GLY A 11 -12.21 -6.03 -1.25
C GLY A 11 -12.82 -5.54 0.07
N ILE A 12 -12.44 -6.14 1.21
CA ILE A 12 -12.94 -5.74 2.53
C ILE A 12 -12.08 -4.61 3.06
N SER A 13 -12.72 -3.47 3.32
CA SER A 13 -12.05 -2.31 3.91
C SER A 13 -12.19 -2.25 5.44
N GLU A 14 -11.11 -1.94 6.13
CA GLU A 14 -11.08 -1.70 7.58
C GLU A 14 -10.58 -0.28 7.88
N LEU A 15 -11.32 0.47 8.71
CA LEU A 15 -10.97 1.85 9.10
C LEU A 15 -9.98 1.85 10.26
N ASN A 16 -8.89 2.61 10.12
CA ASN A 16 -7.83 2.79 11.11
C ASN A 16 -7.35 1.46 11.75
N PRO A 17 -6.96 0.45 10.94
CA PRO A 17 -6.51 -0.84 11.45
C PRO A 17 -5.27 -0.69 12.33
N THR A 18 -5.08 -1.63 13.24
CA THR A 18 -3.86 -1.68 14.05
C THR A 18 -2.65 -2.06 13.20
N ALA A 19 -1.43 -1.73 13.67
CA ALA A 19 -0.19 -2.17 13.02
C ALA A 19 -0.07 -3.71 12.95
N GLU A 20 -0.70 -4.44 13.87
CA GLU A 20 -0.76 -5.91 13.84
C GLU A 20 -1.65 -6.36 12.68
N LYS A 21 -2.83 -5.77 12.54
CA LYS A 21 -3.75 -6.05 11.43
C LYS A 21 -3.13 -5.72 10.07
N MET A 22 -2.44 -4.58 9.96
CA MET A 22 -1.66 -4.23 8.77
C MET A 22 -0.63 -5.30 8.41
N ARG A 23 0.09 -5.83 9.41
CA ARG A 23 1.06 -6.92 9.19
C ARG A 23 0.37 -8.19 8.71
N GLU A 24 -0.75 -8.57 9.31
CA GLU A 24 -1.52 -9.74 8.86
C GLU A 24 -1.94 -9.65 7.39
N LEU A 25 -2.39 -8.47 6.93
CA LEU A 25 -2.75 -8.23 5.54
C LEU A 25 -1.55 -8.32 4.59
N LEU A 26 -0.39 -7.82 5.01
CA LEU A 26 0.82 -7.92 4.20
C LEU A 26 1.32 -9.37 4.14
N ASP A 27 1.24 -10.11 5.25
CA ASP A 27 1.65 -11.51 5.31
C ASP A 27 0.70 -12.42 4.50
N SER A 28 -0.58 -12.04 4.31
CA SER A 28 -1.51 -12.83 3.48
C SER A 28 -1.11 -12.88 2.01
N LEU A 29 -0.31 -11.91 1.54
CA LEU A 29 0.23 -11.88 0.18
C LEU A 29 1.29 -12.97 -0.09
N ASP A 30 1.79 -13.66 0.94
CA ASP A 30 2.75 -14.76 0.81
C ASP A 30 2.07 -16.13 0.63
N THR A 31 0.73 -16.15 0.60
CA THR A 31 -0.04 -17.37 0.31
C THR A 31 0.00 -17.70 -1.19
N VAL A 32 -0.09 -18.99 -1.53
CA VAL A 32 -0.09 -19.43 -2.94
C VAL A 32 -1.26 -18.81 -3.71
N ASP A 33 -2.42 -18.72 -3.06
CA ASP A 33 -3.66 -18.22 -3.66
C ASP A 33 -3.60 -16.71 -3.95
N ALA A 34 -2.73 -15.95 -3.27
CA ALA A 34 -2.64 -14.49 -3.46
C ALA A 34 -2.22 -14.09 -4.88
N HIS A 35 -1.39 -14.90 -5.55
CA HIS A 35 -1.00 -14.65 -6.94
C HIS A 35 -2.12 -14.92 -7.95
N GLU A 36 -3.11 -15.71 -7.58
CA GLU A 36 -4.23 -16.12 -8.43
C GLU A 36 -5.54 -15.39 -8.09
N ALA A 37 -5.51 -14.51 -7.08
CA ALA A 37 -6.65 -13.72 -6.65
C ALA A 37 -7.14 -12.75 -7.76
N GLU A 38 -8.44 -12.45 -7.76
CA GLU A 38 -9.03 -11.47 -8.68
C GLU A 38 -8.40 -10.08 -8.49
N TYR A 39 -8.10 -9.72 -7.23
CA TYR A 39 -7.38 -8.51 -6.85
C TYR A 39 -6.11 -8.94 -6.09
N PRO A 40 -4.97 -9.12 -6.79
CA PRO A 40 -3.74 -9.61 -6.20
C PRO A 40 -2.97 -8.47 -5.52
N ASP A 41 -3.62 -7.68 -4.67
CA ASP A 41 -2.99 -6.65 -3.87
C ASP A 41 -3.77 -6.40 -2.56
N VAL A 42 -3.07 -5.78 -1.62
CA VAL A 42 -3.70 -5.11 -0.48
C VAL A 42 -3.26 -3.66 -0.48
N SER A 43 -4.14 -2.76 -0.03
CA SER A 43 -3.87 -1.33 -0.09
C SER A 43 -4.08 -0.64 1.26
N LEU A 44 -3.40 0.50 1.44
CA LEU A 44 -3.68 1.47 2.49
C LEU A 44 -3.89 2.83 1.84
N VAL A 45 -5.01 3.48 2.16
CA VAL A 45 -5.38 4.81 1.67
C VAL A 45 -5.47 5.78 2.84
N ASP A 46 -4.77 6.90 2.77
CA ASP A 46 -4.99 8.05 3.65
C ASP A 46 -6.15 8.90 3.08
N ASP A 47 -7.34 8.74 3.65
CA ASP A 47 -8.57 9.42 3.22
C ASP A 47 -8.48 10.94 3.33
N SER A 48 -7.54 11.46 4.12
CA SER A 48 -7.38 12.91 4.29
C SER A 48 -6.60 13.58 3.17
N SER A 49 -5.73 12.83 2.48
CA SER A 49 -4.83 13.36 1.46
C SER A 49 -4.98 12.73 0.08
N GLY A 50 -5.75 11.63 -0.02
CA GLY A 50 -5.96 10.88 -1.27
C GLY A 50 -4.80 9.96 -1.63
N TRP A 51 -3.71 9.96 -0.87
CA TRP A 51 -2.55 9.11 -1.13
C TRP A 51 -2.82 7.65 -0.78
N SER A 52 -2.41 6.76 -1.68
CA SER A 52 -2.59 5.31 -1.57
C SER A 52 -1.27 4.58 -1.77
N LEU A 53 -1.08 3.49 -1.01
CA LEU A 53 -0.04 2.49 -1.20
C LEU A 53 -0.67 1.12 -1.42
N SER A 54 -0.51 0.54 -2.61
CA SER A 54 -0.89 -0.86 -2.88
C SER A 54 0.33 -1.76 -2.92
N VAL A 55 0.20 -2.97 -2.39
CA VAL A 55 1.29 -3.95 -2.26
C VAL A 55 0.86 -5.25 -2.90
N TYR A 56 1.70 -5.77 -3.80
CA TYR A 56 1.43 -6.97 -4.57
C TYR A 56 2.19 -8.19 -4.02
N PRO A 57 1.73 -9.44 -4.27
CA PRO A 57 2.43 -10.66 -3.93
C PRO A 57 3.86 -10.70 -4.45
N SER A 58 4.10 -10.13 -5.64
CA SER A 58 5.42 -10.01 -6.28
C SER A 58 6.43 -9.15 -5.54
N GLY A 59 6.02 -8.42 -4.49
CA GLY A 59 6.86 -7.43 -3.82
C GLY A 59 6.96 -6.11 -4.59
N VAL A 60 6.06 -5.88 -5.54
CA VAL A 60 5.82 -4.56 -6.13
C VAL A 60 4.97 -3.73 -5.17
N VAL A 61 5.31 -2.44 -5.03
CA VAL A 61 4.51 -1.45 -4.32
C VAL A 61 4.23 -0.29 -5.26
N THR A 62 2.97 0.12 -5.33
CA THR A 62 2.55 1.34 -6.03
C THR A 62 2.27 2.45 -5.02
N PHE A 63 2.59 3.68 -5.39
CA PHE A 63 2.28 4.89 -4.64
C PHE A 63 1.67 5.93 -5.57
N GLU A 64 0.42 6.31 -5.31
CA GLU A 64 -0.35 7.21 -6.16
C GLU A 64 -1.27 8.10 -5.33
N ASN A 65 -1.71 9.21 -5.92
CA ASN A 65 -2.71 10.09 -5.33
C ASN A 65 -4.02 9.93 -6.10
N LEU A 66 -5.03 9.35 -5.45
CA LEU A 66 -6.34 9.04 -6.05
C LEU A 66 -7.14 10.31 -6.39
N ASP A 67 -6.84 11.43 -5.73
CA ASP A 67 -7.47 12.73 -5.99
C ASP A 67 -6.78 13.51 -7.13
N GLU A 68 -5.59 13.07 -7.56
CA GLU A 68 -4.80 13.69 -8.64
C GLU A 68 -4.60 12.70 -9.81
N PRO A 69 -5.63 12.49 -10.67
CA PRO A 69 -5.58 11.46 -11.72
C PRO A 69 -4.52 11.71 -12.81
N ASP A 70 -3.95 12.91 -12.85
CA ASP A 70 -2.85 13.27 -13.76
C ASP A 70 -1.45 12.96 -13.17
N ASP A 71 -1.29 12.66 -11.87
CA ASP A 71 -0.01 12.21 -11.31
C ASP A 71 0.19 10.72 -11.60
N VAL A 72 1.27 10.42 -12.32
CA VAL A 72 1.59 9.05 -12.71
C VAL A 72 1.96 8.23 -11.47
N PRO A 73 1.38 7.02 -11.30
CA PRO A 73 1.75 6.11 -10.23
C PRO A 73 3.25 5.86 -10.17
N ARG A 74 3.73 5.63 -8.95
CA ARG A 74 5.15 5.42 -8.65
C ARG A 74 5.35 4.00 -8.17
N PHE A 75 6.45 3.39 -8.59
CA PHE A 75 6.66 1.96 -8.38
C PHE A 75 7.94 1.69 -7.61
N MET A 76 7.92 0.69 -6.74
CA MET A 76 9.11 0.06 -6.18
C MET A 76 8.96 -1.46 -6.33
N SER A 77 10.06 -2.15 -6.63
CA SER A 77 10.10 -3.60 -6.77
C SER A 77 11.05 -4.23 -5.75
N GLY A 78 10.84 -5.51 -5.44
CA GLY A 78 11.66 -6.24 -4.45
C GLY A 78 11.46 -5.75 -3.02
N VAL A 79 10.30 -5.14 -2.71
CA VAL A 79 9.95 -4.64 -1.38
C VAL A 79 9.53 -5.82 -0.50
N SER A 80 10.21 -6.02 0.63
CA SER A 80 9.83 -7.01 1.64
C SER A 80 8.58 -6.59 2.42
N ARG A 81 7.86 -7.54 3.03
CA ARG A 81 6.68 -7.24 3.88
C ARG A 81 6.97 -6.26 5.01
N ASN A 82 8.16 -6.35 5.61
CA ASN A 82 8.60 -5.40 6.64
C ASN A 82 8.78 -3.98 6.08
N GLN A 83 9.36 -3.84 4.89
CA GLN A 83 9.49 -2.53 4.24
C GLN A 83 8.13 -1.98 3.81
N ALA A 84 7.23 -2.84 3.32
CA ALA A 84 5.86 -2.44 3.00
C ALA A 84 5.11 -1.95 4.24
N LEU A 85 5.26 -2.66 5.38
CA LEU A 85 4.69 -2.24 6.66
C LEU A 85 5.24 -0.88 7.12
N GLU A 86 6.55 -0.64 6.97
CA GLU A 86 7.14 0.67 7.27
C GLU A 86 6.50 1.78 6.43
N LEU A 87 6.30 1.56 5.12
CA LEU A 87 5.64 2.52 4.23
C LEU A 87 4.18 2.78 4.63
N TRP A 88 3.41 1.73 4.92
CA TRP A 88 2.03 1.84 5.40
C TRP A 88 1.94 2.61 6.72
N LEU A 89 2.84 2.33 7.65
CA LEU A 89 2.90 3.02 8.92
C LEU A 89 3.25 4.51 8.73
N GLU A 90 4.18 4.85 7.83
CA GLU A 90 4.49 6.23 7.45
C GLU A 90 3.27 6.95 6.84
N LEU A 91 2.59 6.31 5.88
CA LEU A 91 1.40 6.87 5.25
C LEU A 91 0.26 7.08 6.25
N SER A 92 0.01 6.11 7.15
CA SER A 92 -1.02 6.20 8.19
C SER A 92 -0.81 7.32 9.22
N ARG A 93 0.39 7.92 9.25
CA ARG A 93 0.77 9.06 10.09
C ARG A 93 0.87 10.37 9.30
N GLY A 94 0.42 10.39 8.04
CA GLY A 94 0.49 11.56 7.18
C GLY A 94 1.92 11.93 6.79
N GLU A 95 2.89 11.02 6.94
CA GLU A 95 4.31 11.25 6.65
C GLU A 95 4.61 11.16 5.15
N ILE A 96 3.76 11.79 4.33
CA ILE A 96 3.81 11.78 2.85
C ILE A 96 5.20 12.13 2.32
N ARG A 97 5.88 13.11 2.93
CA ARG A 97 7.24 13.51 2.51
C ARG A 97 8.26 12.39 2.69
N GLN A 98 8.11 11.56 3.72
CA GLN A 98 8.99 10.44 3.99
C GLN A 98 8.75 9.31 2.98
N VAL A 99 7.48 8.99 2.71
CA VAL A 99 7.10 8.03 1.66
C VAL A 99 7.62 8.51 0.30
N ASN A 100 7.45 9.80 -0.04
CA ASN A 100 7.94 10.39 -1.28
C ASN A 100 9.47 10.34 -1.47
N SER A 101 10.24 10.27 -0.37
CA SER A 101 11.71 10.28 -0.42
C SER A 101 12.35 8.95 -0.83
N ARG A 102 11.55 7.89 -0.95
CA ARG A 102 11.99 6.55 -1.35
C ARG A 102 12.41 6.52 -2.83
N PRO A 103 13.23 5.54 -3.27
CA PRO A 103 13.74 5.46 -4.65
C PRO A 103 12.68 4.94 -5.63
N TRP A 104 11.59 5.70 -5.78
CA TRP A 104 10.50 5.38 -6.69
C TRP A 104 10.92 5.41 -8.16
N LEU A 105 10.42 4.43 -8.92
CA LEU A 105 10.44 4.40 -10.37
C LEU A 105 9.17 5.07 -10.92
N ARG A 106 9.28 5.69 -12.11
CA ARG A 106 8.16 6.32 -12.82
C ARG A 106 7.61 5.45 -13.97
N ASP A 107 8.28 4.34 -14.26
CA ASP A 107 7.89 3.35 -15.25
C ASP A 107 7.91 1.97 -14.56
N GLU A 108 6.92 1.13 -14.87
CA GLU A 108 6.93 -0.29 -14.48
C GLU A 108 8.06 -1.00 -15.25
N ALA A 109 8.94 -1.72 -14.54
CA ALA A 109 10.17 -2.31 -15.11
C ALA A 109 9.92 -3.65 -15.80
#